data_AF-A0A850SF05-F1
#
_entry.id   AF-A0A850SF05-F1
#
_cell.length_a   1.000
_cell.length_b   1.000
_cell.length_c   1.000
_cell.angle_alpha   90.00
_cell.angle_beta   90.00
_cell.angle_gamma   90.00
#
_symmetry.space_group_name_H-M   'P 1'
#
loop_
_entity.id
_entity.type
_entity.pdbx_description
1 polymer ?
#
loop_
_entity_poly.entity_id
_entity_poly.type
_entity_poly.pdbx_seq_one_letter_code
_entity_poly.pdbx_strand_id
1 'polypeptide(L)'
;MKPTKIAALVMAGMALAGMTYAAAGQRAFAHSFTEDESASFLVNVMAAKVHLMLVGKNLDNPEAALAHIDHVHMIIDDEMLNEIAEQNERISADIPAALDDLAAMVESGEERSVIIGQFREISSLLAEAVSVRIDSEHVSDPHVQALIVAGLADNALASYEQAHGLGEHMMDDGQVMEEDHAMEGDHVAGGDIVDHDAYVAAKAFATLAKNTFYREHLVDEGTEVAHDVQSGLVELREAMYGGHSVEDVTVVVHIGVHEKLREAYGLEIEGHATSEEESGDHMDEGAMDDHMEGQ
;
A
#
# COMPACT_ATOMS: atom_id res chain seq x y z
N MET A 1 18.64 -51.42 27.15
CA MET A 1 19.59 -50.29 27.23
C MET A 1 20.39 -50.28 25.93
N LYS A 2 20.70 -49.16 25.27
CA LYS A 2 20.17 -47.78 25.28
C LYS A 2 20.52 -47.22 23.87
N PRO A 3 19.64 -46.44 23.19
CA PRO A 3 20.01 -45.78 21.94
C PRO A 3 20.69 -44.42 22.18
N THR A 4 21.66 -44.08 21.34
CA THR A 4 22.29 -42.75 21.16
C THR A 4 22.73 -42.68 19.68
N LYS A 5 22.22 -41.74 18.88
CA LYS A 5 22.67 -40.32 18.72
C LYS A 5 24.07 -40.23 18.08
N ILE A 6 24.33 -39.41 17.05
CA ILE A 6 23.45 -38.50 16.25
C ILE A 6 24.05 -38.27 14.84
N ALA A 7 23.35 -37.51 13.99
CA ALA A 7 23.62 -37.19 12.58
C ALA A 7 25.04 -36.73 12.18
N ALA A 8 25.39 -36.91 10.90
CA ALA A 8 26.02 -35.90 10.01
C ALA A 8 26.26 -36.40 8.56
N LEU A 9 25.25 -36.39 7.65
CA LEU A 9 25.51 -36.55 6.19
C LEU A 9 24.39 -36.10 5.21
N VAL A 10 23.61 -35.04 5.49
CA VAL A 10 22.66 -34.48 4.49
C VAL A 10 22.63 -32.94 4.56
N MET A 11 23.70 -32.27 4.12
CA MET A 11 23.74 -30.82 3.81
C MET A 11 24.85 -30.52 2.78
N ALA A 12 24.71 -31.05 1.56
CA ALA A 12 25.64 -30.80 0.45
C ALA A 12 24.99 -31.12 -0.92
N GLY A 13 23.87 -30.46 -1.25
CA GLY A 13 23.10 -30.84 -2.44
C GLY A 13 21.90 -29.96 -2.82
N MET A 14 21.94 -28.65 -2.56
CA MET A 14 20.84 -27.75 -2.99
C MET A 14 21.30 -26.34 -3.38
N ALA A 15 22.51 -26.22 -3.93
CA ALA A 15 23.04 -24.98 -4.49
C ALA A 15 23.18 -25.10 -6.02
N LEU A 16 22.05 -25.08 -6.74
CA LEU A 16 21.94 -24.87 -8.21
C LEU A 16 20.46 -24.90 -8.68
N ALA A 17 19.60 -24.07 -8.07
CA ALA A 17 18.18 -23.94 -8.46
C ALA A 17 17.67 -22.51 -8.19
N GLY A 18 18.35 -21.50 -8.75
CA GLY A 18 18.08 -20.09 -8.50
C GLY A 18 18.49 -19.13 -9.61
N MET A 19 18.71 -19.64 -10.84
CA MET A 19 18.81 -18.79 -12.03
C MET A 19 17.45 -18.79 -12.73
N THR A 20 16.55 -17.91 -12.27
CA THR A 20 15.38 -17.52 -13.04
C THR A 20 15.87 -16.85 -14.33
N TYR A 21 15.39 -17.33 -15.48
CA TYR A 21 15.61 -16.65 -16.75
C TYR A 21 14.73 -15.40 -16.77
N ALA A 22 15.28 -14.27 -16.32
CA ALA A 22 14.66 -12.96 -16.52
C ALA A 22 14.56 -12.70 -18.03
N ALA A 23 13.36 -12.89 -18.60
CA ALA A 23 13.07 -12.47 -19.95
C ALA A 23 13.20 -10.94 -20.02
N ALA A 24 13.92 -10.43 -21.01
CA ALA A 24 14.17 -9.00 -21.17
C ALA A 24 12.87 -8.25 -21.50
N GLY A 25 12.15 -7.82 -20.45
CA GLY A 25 10.83 -7.19 -20.52
C GLY A 25 10.10 -7.22 -19.18
N GLN A 26 10.23 -8.28 -18.37
CA GLN A 26 9.57 -8.35 -17.07
C GLN A 26 10.26 -7.44 -16.04
N ARG A 27 9.67 -6.25 -15.83
CA ARG A 27 9.90 -5.44 -14.63
C ARG A 27 9.04 -6.01 -13.50
N ALA A 28 9.68 -6.55 -12.47
CA ALA A 28 9.00 -6.84 -11.22
C ALA A 28 8.93 -5.54 -10.40
N PHE A 29 7.74 -5.19 -9.91
CA PHE A 29 7.48 -3.90 -9.26
C PHE A 29 7.07 -4.00 -7.77
N ALA A 30 7.27 -5.17 -7.15
CA ALA A 30 6.96 -5.41 -5.74
C ALA A 30 7.95 -4.68 -4.81
N HIS A 31 7.60 -3.46 -4.40
CA HIS A 31 8.32 -2.63 -3.43
C HIS A 31 7.31 -1.96 -2.48
N SER A 32 7.06 -2.56 -1.31
CA SER A 32 6.53 -1.84 -0.15
C SER A 32 7.59 -0.87 0.37
N PHE A 33 7.16 0.28 0.89
CA PHE A 33 8.01 1.11 1.74
C PHE A 33 7.98 0.57 3.17
N THR A 34 9.05 0.78 3.94
CA THR A 34 9.07 0.42 5.37
C THR A 34 7.86 1.07 6.07
N GLU A 35 7.04 0.25 6.72
CA GLU A 35 5.75 0.70 7.25
C GLU A 35 5.93 1.63 8.47
N ASP A 36 5.56 2.90 8.29
CA ASP A 36 5.24 3.79 9.40
C ASP A 36 3.76 3.60 9.76
N GLU A 37 3.50 3.12 10.99
CA GLU A 37 2.14 2.87 11.51
C GLU A 37 1.25 4.13 11.45
N SER A 38 1.83 5.33 11.56
CA SER A 38 1.09 6.59 11.46
C SER A 38 0.71 6.90 10.03
N ALA A 39 1.62 6.68 9.07
CA ALA A 39 1.36 6.82 7.64
C ALA A 39 0.29 5.83 7.17
N SER A 40 0.41 4.55 7.52
CA SER A 40 -0.55 3.50 7.17
C SER A 40 -1.95 3.83 7.69
N PHE A 41 -2.08 4.16 8.98
CA PHE A 41 -3.35 4.58 9.57
C PHE A 41 -3.93 5.83 8.89
N LEU A 42 -3.10 6.82 8.56
CA LEU A 42 -3.53 8.02 7.85
C LEU A 42 -3.97 7.75 6.41
N VAL A 43 -3.34 6.80 5.70
CA VAL A 43 -3.79 6.33 4.38
C VAL A 43 -5.17 5.68 4.50
N ASN A 44 -5.39 4.75 5.44
CA ASN A 44 -6.69 4.11 5.63
C ASN A 44 -7.80 5.12 5.99
N VAL A 45 -7.51 6.07 6.89
CA VAL A 45 -8.43 7.18 7.21
C VAL A 45 -8.73 8.05 5.98
N MET A 46 -7.76 8.29 5.08
CA MET A 46 -8.00 9.02 3.84
C MET A 46 -8.76 8.20 2.80
N ALA A 47 -8.51 6.89 2.70
CA ALA A 47 -9.19 5.98 1.78
C ALA A 47 -10.67 5.79 2.15
N ALA A 48 -10.98 5.60 3.44
CA ALA A 48 -12.35 5.63 3.94
C ALA A 48 -13.07 6.95 3.57
N LYS A 49 -12.38 8.10 3.69
CA LYS A 49 -12.92 9.41 3.31
C LYS A 49 -13.10 9.58 1.79
N VAL A 50 -12.29 8.92 0.96
CA VAL A 50 -12.51 8.83 -0.49
C VAL A 50 -13.81 8.07 -0.76
N HIS A 51 -13.98 6.87 -0.20
CA HIS A 51 -15.18 6.08 -0.44
C HIS A 51 -16.46 6.73 0.09
N LEU A 52 -16.46 7.32 1.29
CA LEU A 52 -17.59 8.12 1.81
C LEU A 52 -17.99 9.29 0.87
N MET A 53 -17.02 9.96 0.23
CA MET A 53 -17.30 10.95 -0.79
C MET A 53 -17.99 10.33 -2.02
N LEU A 54 -17.63 9.09 -2.40
CA LEU A 54 -18.25 8.40 -3.54
C LEU A 54 -19.67 7.91 -3.21
N VAL A 55 -19.94 7.42 -2.00
CA VAL A 55 -21.33 7.19 -1.51
C VAL A 55 -22.18 8.43 -1.76
N GLY A 56 -21.68 9.62 -1.38
CA GLY A 56 -22.36 10.90 -1.58
C GLY A 56 -22.60 11.32 -3.04
N LYS A 57 -21.80 10.81 -3.99
CA LYS A 57 -22.02 10.98 -5.44
C LYS A 57 -23.03 9.96 -5.97
N ASN A 58 -22.99 8.74 -5.47
CA ASN A 58 -23.78 7.60 -5.93
C ASN A 58 -25.14 7.45 -5.23
N LEU A 59 -25.60 8.40 -4.41
CA LEU A 59 -26.91 8.32 -3.73
C LEU A 59 -28.14 8.19 -4.67
N ASP A 60 -28.00 8.44 -5.97
CA ASP A 60 -29.05 8.19 -6.97
C ASP A 60 -28.96 6.77 -7.60
N ASN A 61 -27.97 5.97 -7.16
CA ASN A 61 -27.73 4.56 -7.47
C ASN A 61 -27.34 3.78 -6.18
N PRO A 62 -28.30 3.30 -5.38
CA PRO A 62 -28.03 2.70 -4.07
C PRO A 62 -27.04 1.51 -4.08
N GLU A 63 -26.99 0.74 -5.17
CA GLU A 63 -26.07 -0.41 -5.33
C GLU A 63 -24.60 0.05 -5.29
N ALA A 64 -24.24 1.06 -6.08
CA ALA A 64 -22.91 1.66 -6.09
C ALA A 64 -22.62 2.54 -4.86
N ALA A 65 -23.66 3.00 -4.16
CA ALA A 65 -23.49 3.67 -2.87
C ALA A 65 -23.18 2.68 -1.75
N LEU A 66 -23.83 1.50 -1.72
CA LEU A 66 -23.59 0.44 -0.75
C LEU A 66 -22.22 -0.23 -0.95
N ALA A 67 -21.84 -0.55 -2.20
CA ALA A 67 -20.51 -1.09 -2.50
C ALA A 67 -19.37 -0.18 -1.99
N HIS A 68 -19.57 1.14 -2.00
CA HIS A 68 -18.61 2.08 -1.40
C HIS A 68 -18.68 2.16 0.14
N ILE A 69 -19.77 1.75 0.78
CA ILE A 69 -19.82 1.58 2.25
C ILE A 69 -19.10 0.28 2.62
N ASP A 70 -19.31 -0.81 1.87
CA ASP A 70 -18.59 -2.08 2.05
C ASP A 70 -17.07 -1.88 1.94
N HIS A 71 -16.61 -1.09 0.97
CA HIS A 71 -15.19 -0.68 0.90
C HIS A 71 -14.71 0.07 2.15
N VAL A 72 -15.56 0.89 2.81
CA VAL A 72 -15.17 1.55 4.07
C VAL A 72 -15.06 0.54 5.22
N HIS A 73 -15.93 -0.48 5.28
CA HIS A 73 -15.79 -1.57 6.25
C HIS A 73 -14.55 -2.46 5.99
N MET A 74 -14.14 -2.64 4.72
CA MET A 74 -12.88 -3.34 4.41
C MET A 74 -11.62 -2.53 4.75
N ILE A 75 -11.70 -1.20 4.77
CA ILE A 75 -10.59 -0.30 5.14
C ILE A 75 -10.51 -0.05 6.65
N ILE A 76 -11.66 -0.12 7.34
CA ILE A 76 -11.78 0.04 8.79
C ILE A 76 -12.18 -1.31 9.39
N ASP A 77 -11.20 -2.21 9.38
CA ASP A 77 -11.34 -3.61 9.77
C ASP A 77 -11.17 -3.83 11.29
N ASP A 78 -11.22 -5.09 11.72
CA ASP A 78 -11.02 -5.47 13.12
C ASP A 78 -9.64 -5.04 13.65
N GLU A 79 -8.58 -4.99 12.82
CA GLU A 79 -7.24 -4.56 13.25
C GLU A 79 -7.22 -3.05 13.53
N MET A 80 -7.62 -2.23 12.56
CA MET A 80 -7.73 -0.78 12.71
C MET A 80 -8.66 -0.39 13.88
N LEU A 81 -9.76 -1.12 14.08
CA LEU A 81 -10.69 -0.90 15.19
C LEU A 81 -10.10 -1.29 16.55
N ASN A 82 -9.31 -2.36 16.65
CA ASN A 82 -8.61 -2.73 17.88
C ASN A 82 -7.58 -1.66 18.28
N GLU A 83 -6.77 -1.19 17.33
CA GLU A 83 -5.76 -0.15 17.57
C GLU A 83 -6.39 1.19 17.99
N ILE A 84 -7.55 1.56 17.41
CA ILE A 84 -8.34 2.70 17.88
C ILE A 84 -8.87 2.45 19.30
N ALA A 85 -9.29 1.22 19.64
CA ALA A 85 -9.84 0.88 20.95
C ALA A 85 -8.80 1.01 22.08
N GLU A 86 -7.52 0.72 21.82
CA GLU A 86 -6.44 0.86 22.81
C GLU A 86 -6.31 2.30 23.34
N GLN A 87 -6.59 3.30 22.51
CA GLN A 87 -6.61 4.71 22.90
C GLN A 87 -8.02 5.20 23.27
N ASN A 88 -9.07 4.71 22.60
CA ASN A 88 -10.44 5.18 22.78
C ASN A 88 -11.49 4.15 22.32
N GLU A 89 -11.84 3.22 23.22
CA GLU A 89 -12.93 2.22 23.06
C GLU A 89 -14.22 2.80 22.45
N ARG A 90 -14.60 4.04 22.78
CA ARG A 90 -15.82 4.68 22.25
C ARG A 90 -15.72 4.91 20.74
N ILE A 91 -14.61 5.47 20.25
CA ILE A 91 -14.47 5.77 18.83
C ILE A 91 -14.48 4.47 18.00
N SER A 92 -13.83 3.42 18.52
CA SER A 92 -13.86 2.08 17.91
C SER A 92 -15.27 1.50 17.83
N ALA A 93 -16.13 1.72 18.83
CA ALA A 93 -17.54 1.28 18.77
C ALA A 93 -18.45 2.18 17.91
N ASP A 94 -18.23 3.50 17.95
CA ASP A 94 -19.11 4.47 17.29
C ASP A 94 -18.90 4.52 15.76
N ILE A 95 -17.69 4.25 15.24
CA ILE A 95 -17.42 4.24 13.79
C ILE A 95 -18.23 3.18 13.02
N PRO A 96 -18.16 1.86 13.34
CA PRO A 96 -18.91 0.84 12.61
C PRO A 96 -20.41 1.03 12.77
N ALA A 97 -20.90 1.41 13.96
CA ALA A 97 -22.32 1.73 14.16
C ALA A 97 -22.80 2.89 13.26
N ALA A 98 -21.97 3.92 13.06
CA ALA A 98 -22.29 5.03 12.18
C ALA A 98 -22.26 4.65 10.68
N LEU A 99 -21.52 3.59 10.30
CA LEU A 99 -21.51 3.01 8.95
C LEU A 99 -22.72 2.10 8.71
N ASP A 100 -23.10 1.28 9.68
CA ASP A 100 -24.34 0.47 9.65
C ASP A 100 -25.58 1.38 9.46
N ASP A 101 -25.66 2.46 10.25
CA ASP A 101 -26.71 3.48 10.11
C ASP A 101 -26.68 4.16 8.74
N LEU A 102 -25.49 4.42 8.17
CA LEU A 102 -25.35 4.99 6.82
C LEU A 102 -25.87 4.02 5.74
N ALA A 103 -25.54 2.74 5.83
CA ALA A 103 -26.05 1.70 4.92
C ALA A 103 -27.58 1.63 4.98
N ALA A 104 -28.15 1.57 6.19
CA ALA A 104 -29.59 1.55 6.39
C ALA A 104 -30.30 2.81 5.84
N MET A 105 -29.68 4.00 5.92
CA MET A 105 -30.20 5.22 5.29
C MET A 105 -30.17 5.15 3.76
N VAL A 106 -29.13 4.55 3.16
CA VAL A 106 -29.03 4.36 1.70
C VAL A 106 -30.05 3.33 1.21
N GLU A 107 -30.19 2.18 1.88
CA GLU A 107 -31.18 1.14 1.55
C GLU A 107 -32.63 1.66 1.62
N SER A 108 -32.95 2.44 2.67
CA SER A 108 -34.30 2.97 2.89
C SER A 108 -34.64 4.18 2.01
N GLY A 109 -33.66 4.78 1.33
CA GLY A 109 -33.83 5.97 0.50
C GLY A 109 -34.11 7.24 1.30
N GLU A 110 -33.42 7.41 2.43
CA GLU A 110 -33.58 8.59 3.31
C GLU A 110 -33.22 9.91 2.63
N GLU A 111 -33.66 11.03 3.21
CA GLU A 111 -33.43 12.34 2.61
C GLU A 111 -31.92 12.64 2.52
N ARG A 112 -31.45 13.06 1.34
CA ARG A 112 -30.05 13.42 1.08
C ARG A 112 -29.45 14.40 2.12
N SER A 113 -30.26 15.23 2.78
CA SER A 113 -29.79 16.10 3.87
C SER A 113 -29.44 15.36 5.17
N VAL A 114 -30.14 14.26 5.48
CA VAL A 114 -29.89 13.37 6.62
C VAL A 114 -28.62 12.55 6.37
N ILE A 115 -28.48 11.99 5.17
CA ILE A 115 -27.28 11.24 4.74
C ILE A 115 -26.02 12.14 4.77
N ILE A 116 -26.15 13.41 4.36
CA ILE A 116 -25.09 14.43 4.48
C ILE A 116 -24.82 14.83 5.95
N GLY A 117 -25.75 14.57 6.87
CA GLY A 117 -25.49 14.57 8.31
C GLY A 117 -24.56 13.43 8.71
N GLN A 118 -24.93 12.19 8.37
CA GLN A 118 -24.18 10.98 8.69
C GLN A 118 -22.73 11.02 8.18
N PHE A 119 -22.50 11.50 6.95
CA PHE A 119 -21.14 11.70 6.42
C PHE A 119 -20.26 12.63 7.29
N ARG A 120 -20.85 13.65 7.94
CA ARG A 120 -20.11 14.56 8.83
C ARG A 120 -19.81 13.90 10.17
N GLU A 121 -20.71 13.06 10.67
CA GLU A 121 -20.54 12.31 11.90
C GLU A 121 -19.38 11.31 11.76
N ILE A 122 -19.42 10.45 10.74
CA ILE A 122 -18.33 9.51 10.41
C ILE A 122 -17.02 10.28 10.14
N SER A 123 -17.06 11.39 9.39
CA SER A 123 -15.87 12.23 9.17
C SER A 123 -15.31 12.85 10.44
N SER A 124 -16.15 13.12 11.44
CA SER A 124 -15.75 13.65 12.75
C SER A 124 -15.14 12.54 13.62
N LEU A 125 -15.74 11.35 13.64
CA LEU A 125 -15.19 10.18 14.36
C LEU A 125 -13.81 9.80 13.78
N LEU A 126 -13.67 9.78 12.45
CA LEU A 126 -12.39 9.57 11.76
C LEU A 126 -11.39 10.72 11.91
N ALA A 127 -11.81 11.92 12.34
CA ALA A 127 -10.90 13.00 12.69
C ALA A 127 -10.47 12.90 14.16
N GLU A 128 -11.39 12.49 15.03
CA GLU A 128 -11.10 12.23 16.44
C GLU A 128 -10.14 11.03 16.59
N ALA A 129 -10.35 9.95 15.83
CA ALA A 129 -9.47 8.77 15.78
C ALA A 129 -8.01 9.14 15.47
N VAL A 130 -7.77 9.98 14.47
CA VAL A 130 -6.43 10.54 14.17
C VAL A 130 -5.90 11.33 15.35
N SER A 131 -6.71 12.19 15.96
CA SER A 131 -6.27 13.05 17.07
C SER A 131 -6.00 12.35 18.40
N VAL A 132 -6.44 11.09 18.57
CA VAL A 132 -6.15 10.27 19.76
C VAL A 132 -5.05 9.22 19.53
N ARG A 133 -4.80 8.82 18.28
CA ARG A 133 -3.77 7.83 17.93
C ARG A 133 -2.46 8.47 17.46
N ILE A 134 -2.53 9.53 16.67
CA ILE A 134 -1.35 10.12 15.99
C ILE A 134 -0.97 11.43 16.67
N ASP A 135 0.25 11.50 17.20
CA ASP A 135 0.80 12.75 17.73
C ASP A 135 0.88 13.81 16.62
N SER A 136 0.48 15.05 16.94
CA SER A 136 0.31 16.11 15.93
C SER A 136 1.58 16.49 15.19
N GLU A 137 2.75 16.12 15.71
CA GLU A 137 4.05 16.32 15.07
C GLU A 137 4.22 15.36 13.87
N HIS A 138 3.87 14.07 14.03
CA HIS A 138 3.90 13.05 12.97
C HIS A 138 2.91 13.39 11.83
N VAL A 139 1.73 13.94 12.15
CA VAL A 139 0.75 14.39 11.14
C VAL A 139 1.34 15.45 10.20
N SER A 140 2.35 16.21 10.65
CA SER A 140 3.04 17.24 9.86
C SER A 140 4.41 16.84 9.32
N ASP A 141 4.86 15.60 9.54
CA ASP A 141 6.21 15.18 9.15
C ASP A 141 6.30 14.94 7.63
N PRO A 142 7.31 15.50 6.92
CA PRO A 142 7.45 15.34 5.47
C PRO A 142 7.66 13.90 5.00
N HIS A 143 8.30 13.04 5.79
CA HIS A 143 8.51 11.62 5.47
C HIS A 143 7.21 10.84 5.62
N VAL A 144 6.46 11.06 6.71
CA VAL A 144 5.11 10.50 6.90
C VAL A 144 4.16 10.95 5.78
N GLN A 145 4.21 12.23 5.38
CA GLN A 145 3.40 12.72 4.26
C GLN A 145 3.85 12.19 2.90
N ALA A 146 5.14 11.92 2.69
CA ALA A 146 5.63 11.22 1.50
C ALA A 146 5.12 9.77 1.43
N LEU A 147 5.13 9.03 2.55
CA LEU A 147 4.55 7.69 2.65
C LEU A 147 3.03 7.70 2.41
N ILE A 148 2.30 8.70 2.92
CA ILE A 148 0.87 8.89 2.63
C ILE A 148 0.62 9.13 1.14
N VAL A 149 1.47 9.91 0.46
CA VAL A 149 1.36 10.14 -0.99
C VAL A 149 1.65 8.86 -1.80
N ALA A 150 2.56 7.99 -1.33
CA ALA A 150 2.79 6.67 -1.90
C ALA A 150 1.57 5.75 -1.73
N GLY A 151 1.09 5.52 -0.50
CA GLY A 151 -0.06 4.64 -0.24
C GLY A 151 -1.36 5.11 -0.91
N LEU A 152 -1.52 6.42 -1.16
CA LEU A 152 -2.61 6.97 -1.97
C LEU A 152 -2.42 6.75 -3.48
N ALA A 153 -1.19 6.55 -3.97
CA ALA A 153 -0.90 6.11 -5.34
C ALA A 153 -1.12 4.59 -5.49
N ASP A 154 -0.75 3.77 -4.49
CA ASP A 154 -1.07 2.34 -4.44
C ASP A 154 -2.58 2.08 -4.43
N ASN A 155 -3.33 2.80 -3.58
CA ASN A 155 -4.80 2.74 -3.58
C ASN A 155 -5.38 3.14 -4.95
N ALA A 156 -4.73 4.07 -5.66
CA ALA A 156 -5.13 4.43 -7.02
C ALA A 156 -4.85 3.30 -8.01
N LEU A 157 -3.69 2.63 -7.92
CA LEU A 157 -3.29 1.51 -8.76
C LEU A 157 -4.20 0.29 -8.57
N ALA A 158 -4.37 -0.17 -7.32
CA ALA A 158 -5.21 -1.31 -6.99
C ALA A 158 -6.67 -1.10 -7.44
N SER A 159 -7.20 0.12 -7.25
CA SER A 159 -8.52 0.49 -7.78
C SER A 159 -8.60 0.46 -9.32
N TYR A 160 -7.48 0.73 -10.01
CA TYR A 160 -7.40 0.70 -11.48
C TYR A 160 -7.22 -0.72 -12.02
N GLU A 161 -6.51 -1.58 -11.29
CA GLU A 161 -6.39 -3.01 -11.55
C GLU A 161 -7.74 -3.70 -11.33
N GLN A 162 -8.45 -3.40 -10.24
CA GLN A 162 -9.84 -3.82 -10.02
C GLN A 162 -10.77 -3.33 -11.15
N ALA A 163 -10.66 -2.07 -11.58
CA ALA A 163 -11.42 -1.51 -12.69
C ALA A 163 -11.28 -2.29 -14.01
N HIS A 164 -10.15 -2.96 -14.22
CA HIS A 164 -9.85 -3.80 -15.39
C HIS A 164 -9.94 -5.31 -15.10
N GLY A 165 -10.45 -5.72 -13.93
CA GLY A 165 -10.70 -7.12 -13.58
C GLY A 165 -9.47 -7.90 -13.12
N LEU A 166 -8.41 -7.22 -12.67
CA LEU A 166 -7.15 -7.82 -12.23
C LEU A 166 -6.99 -7.88 -10.70
N GLY A 167 -7.76 -7.08 -9.95
CA GLY A 167 -7.60 -6.93 -8.49
C GLY A 167 -7.92 -8.17 -7.64
N GLU A 168 -8.75 -9.10 -8.12
CA GLU A 168 -9.21 -10.27 -7.34
C GLU A 168 -8.18 -11.43 -7.23
N HIS A 169 -6.92 -11.23 -7.63
CA HIS A 169 -5.92 -12.32 -7.71
C HIS A 169 -4.64 -12.10 -6.88
N MET A 170 -4.60 -11.08 -6.02
CA MET A 170 -3.40 -10.68 -5.28
C MET A 170 -3.54 -10.77 -3.74
N MET A 171 -4.70 -11.21 -3.22
CA MET A 171 -5.04 -11.20 -1.78
C MET A 171 -5.39 -12.57 -1.17
N ASP A 172 -5.43 -13.66 -1.95
CA ASP A 172 -5.63 -15.04 -1.43
C ASP A 172 -4.30 -15.81 -1.49
N ASP A 173 -3.88 -16.38 -0.36
CA ASP A 173 -2.49 -16.79 -0.12
C ASP A 173 -2.23 -18.29 -0.38
N GLY A 174 -1.01 -18.61 -0.80
CA GLY A 174 -0.40 -19.92 -0.57
C GLY A 174 -0.87 -21.13 -1.38
N GLN A 175 -1.77 -21.04 -2.37
CA GLN A 175 -2.14 -22.19 -3.19
C GLN A 175 -1.26 -22.37 -4.44
N VAL A 176 -0.46 -23.44 -4.44
CA VAL A 176 0.43 -23.83 -5.53
C VAL A 176 -0.38 -24.34 -6.73
N MET A 177 -0.34 -23.59 -7.84
CA MET A 177 -0.89 -23.99 -9.14
C MET A 177 -0.05 -25.11 -9.81
N GLU A 178 -0.14 -26.35 -9.29
CA GLU A 178 0.10 -27.55 -10.10
C GLU A 178 -1.16 -27.87 -10.93
N GLU A 179 -1.33 -27.26 -12.11
CA GLU A 179 -2.06 -27.94 -13.19
C GLU A 179 -1.56 -27.56 -14.60
N ASP A 180 -1.24 -28.60 -15.39
CA ASP A 180 -0.47 -28.51 -16.64
C ASP A 180 -1.38 -28.32 -17.86
N HIS A 181 -1.89 -27.10 -18.06
CA HIS A 181 -2.76 -26.75 -19.19
C HIS A 181 -2.21 -25.58 -20.01
N ALA A 182 -1.77 -25.91 -21.23
CA ALA A 182 -1.25 -24.95 -22.21
C ALA A 182 -2.38 -24.05 -22.76
N MET A 183 -2.52 -22.86 -22.17
CA MET A 183 -3.30 -21.78 -22.76
C MET A 183 -2.57 -21.18 -23.96
N GLU A 184 -3.21 -21.23 -25.12
CA GLU A 184 -2.78 -20.52 -26.32
C GLU A 184 -3.00 -19.01 -26.07
N GLY A 185 -1.92 -18.24 -26.05
CA GLY A 185 -1.90 -16.90 -25.44
C GLY A 185 -2.71 -15.85 -26.20
N ASP A 186 -3.94 -15.61 -25.74
CA ASP A 186 -4.63 -14.35 -25.98
C ASP A 186 -4.16 -13.33 -24.93
N HIS A 187 -3.53 -12.26 -25.38
CA HIS A 187 -3.01 -11.23 -24.47
C HIS A 187 -4.17 -10.33 -24.02
N VAL A 188 -4.63 -10.50 -22.78
CA VAL A 188 -5.53 -9.54 -22.10
C VAL A 188 -4.74 -8.28 -21.70
N ALA A 189 -4.16 -7.61 -22.70
CA ALA A 189 -3.71 -6.23 -22.58
C ALA A 189 -4.94 -5.33 -22.47
N GLY A 190 -4.90 -4.35 -21.56
CA GLY A 190 -6.09 -3.58 -21.16
C GLY A 190 -6.85 -2.94 -22.33
N GLY A 191 -8.19 -3.02 -22.26
CA GLY A 191 -9.09 -2.46 -23.27
C GLY A 191 -10.39 -1.93 -22.67
N ASP A 192 -11.13 -2.79 -21.96
CA ASP A 192 -12.42 -2.44 -21.35
C ASP A 192 -12.31 -2.23 -19.82
N ILE A 193 -13.11 -1.30 -19.31
CA ILE A 193 -13.35 -1.10 -17.87
C ILE A 193 -14.54 -1.99 -17.49
N VAL A 194 -14.32 -2.95 -16.60
CA VAL A 194 -15.34 -3.91 -16.16
C VAL A 194 -16.02 -3.47 -14.85
N ASP A 195 -15.30 -2.75 -13.98
CA ASP A 195 -15.83 -2.10 -12.78
C ASP A 195 -15.69 -0.57 -12.90
N HIS A 196 -16.83 0.11 -12.96
CA HIS A 196 -16.86 1.57 -13.11
C HIS A 196 -16.63 2.32 -11.80
N ASP A 197 -17.00 1.73 -10.67
CA ASP A 197 -16.94 2.38 -9.36
C ASP A 197 -15.51 2.28 -8.79
N ALA A 198 -14.81 1.15 -9.02
CA ALA A 198 -13.36 1.07 -8.85
C ALA A 198 -12.61 2.04 -9.79
N TYR A 199 -13.03 2.16 -11.06
CA TYR A 199 -12.45 3.16 -11.99
C TYR A 199 -12.64 4.59 -11.47
N VAL A 200 -13.78 4.91 -10.84
CA VAL A 200 -14.05 6.21 -10.21
C VAL A 200 -13.24 6.39 -8.93
N ALA A 201 -13.02 5.34 -8.13
CA ALA A 201 -12.13 5.36 -6.97
C ALA A 201 -10.68 5.63 -7.37
N ALA A 202 -10.12 4.93 -8.36
CA ALA A 202 -8.75 5.14 -8.86
C ALA A 202 -8.47 6.61 -9.21
N LYS A 203 -9.37 7.23 -9.97
CA LYS A 203 -9.30 8.64 -10.35
C LYS A 203 -9.44 9.60 -9.16
N ALA A 204 -10.17 9.21 -8.12
CA ALA A 204 -10.28 9.97 -6.88
C ALA A 204 -9.00 9.88 -6.04
N PHE A 205 -8.43 8.68 -5.89
CA PHE A 205 -7.16 8.43 -5.22
C PHE A 205 -5.98 9.15 -5.88
N ALA A 206 -5.77 9.00 -7.19
CA ALA A 206 -4.73 9.73 -7.93
C ALA A 206 -4.91 11.25 -7.85
N THR A 207 -6.16 11.73 -7.76
CA THR A 207 -6.42 13.15 -7.50
C THR A 207 -6.10 13.55 -6.06
N LEU A 208 -6.33 12.67 -5.07
CA LEU A 208 -6.03 12.92 -3.66
C LEU A 208 -4.52 12.88 -3.38
N ALA A 209 -3.78 11.85 -3.83
CA ALA A 209 -2.33 11.74 -3.70
C ALA A 209 -1.62 13.03 -4.17
N LYS A 210 -1.92 13.44 -5.40
CA LYS A 210 -1.41 14.69 -6.00
C LYS A 210 -1.82 15.93 -5.19
N ASN A 211 -3.05 15.99 -4.67
CA ASN A 211 -3.51 17.15 -3.89
C ASN A 211 -2.91 17.19 -2.47
N THR A 212 -2.63 16.05 -1.84
CA THR A 212 -1.91 15.97 -0.56
C THR A 212 -0.46 16.44 -0.74
N PHE A 213 0.24 15.97 -1.78
CA PHE A 213 1.59 16.42 -2.11
C PHE A 213 1.70 17.96 -2.26
N TYR A 214 0.72 18.58 -2.93
CA TYR A 214 0.65 20.05 -3.03
C TYR A 214 0.25 20.77 -1.73
N ARG A 215 -0.55 20.13 -0.87
CA ARG A 215 -1.12 20.77 0.33
C ARG A 215 -0.13 20.84 1.48
N GLU A 216 0.64 19.76 1.70
CA GLU A 216 1.55 19.65 2.84
C GLU A 216 2.94 20.25 2.56
N HIS A 217 3.05 21.14 1.58
CA HIS A 217 4.26 21.90 1.26
C HIS A 217 5.53 21.06 1.00
N LEU A 218 5.37 19.79 0.58
CA LEU A 218 6.46 18.90 0.13
C LEU A 218 7.28 19.48 -1.04
N VAL A 219 6.78 20.54 -1.68
CA VAL A 219 7.40 21.31 -2.77
C VAL A 219 8.42 22.37 -2.29
N ASP A 220 8.40 22.78 -1.01
CA ASP A 220 9.28 23.87 -0.51
C ASP A 220 10.76 23.44 -0.30
N GLU A 221 11.07 22.14 -0.35
CA GLU A 221 12.45 21.68 -0.53
C GLU A 221 12.81 21.67 -2.03
N GLY A 222 13.26 22.84 -2.51
CA GLY A 222 13.50 23.17 -3.93
C GLY A 222 14.61 22.38 -4.64
N THR A 223 14.46 21.06 -4.70
CA THR A 223 15.26 20.09 -5.42
C THR A 223 14.61 19.72 -6.76
N GLU A 224 15.40 19.17 -7.68
CA GLU A 224 14.90 18.65 -8.96
C GLU A 224 13.92 17.47 -8.75
N VAL A 225 14.16 16.66 -7.70
CA VAL A 225 13.39 15.45 -7.39
C VAL A 225 11.96 15.76 -6.91
N ALA A 226 11.75 16.83 -6.12
CA ALA A 226 10.40 17.24 -5.71
C ALA A 226 9.53 17.65 -6.91
N HIS A 227 10.14 18.20 -7.97
CA HIS A 227 9.46 18.47 -9.23
C HIS A 227 9.18 17.18 -10.03
N ASP A 228 10.10 16.20 -10.01
CA ASP A 228 9.86 14.88 -10.62
C ASP A 228 8.66 14.17 -10.00
N VAL A 229 8.55 14.10 -8.65
CA VAL A 229 7.37 13.56 -7.95
C VAL A 229 6.09 14.28 -8.38
N GLN A 230 6.13 15.62 -8.45
CA GLN A 230 5.00 16.42 -8.90
C GLN A 230 4.60 16.07 -10.34
N SER A 231 5.57 15.82 -11.23
CA SER A 231 5.32 15.41 -12.62
C SER A 231 4.71 14.02 -12.69
N GLY A 232 5.23 13.04 -11.95
CA GLY A 232 4.67 11.68 -11.89
C GLY A 232 3.25 11.64 -11.34
N LEU A 233 2.93 12.44 -10.32
CA LEU A 233 1.56 12.55 -9.77
C LEU A 233 0.57 13.28 -10.72
N VAL A 234 1.08 14.10 -11.65
CA VAL A 234 0.27 14.65 -12.75
C VAL A 234 0.07 13.58 -13.83
N GLU A 235 1.13 12.90 -14.26
CA GLU A 235 1.10 11.85 -15.27
C GLU A 235 0.21 10.67 -14.86
N LEU A 236 0.29 10.22 -13.60
CA LEU A 236 -0.54 9.15 -13.02
C LEU A 236 -2.02 9.46 -13.21
N ARG A 237 -2.40 10.68 -12.85
CA ARG A 237 -3.78 11.16 -12.97
C ARG A 237 -4.18 11.33 -14.43
N GLU A 238 -3.29 11.79 -15.32
CA GLU A 238 -3.62 11.95 -16.74
C GLU A 238 -3.75 10.61 -17.47
N ALA A 239 -2.90 9.61 -17.16
CA ALA A 239 -3.01 8.25 -17.65
C ALA A 239 -4.34 7.58 -17.22
N MET A 240 -4.68 7.65 -15.93
CA MET A 240 -5.94 7.10 -15.41
C MET A 240 -7.19 7.81 -15.93
N TYR A 241 -7.13 9.12 -16.20
CA TYR A 241 -8.25 9.85 -16.82
C TYR A 241 -8.33 9.63 -18.34
N GLY A 242 -7.20 9.31 -18.98
CA GLY A 242 -7.12 9.01 -20.41
C GLY A 242 -7.55 7.60 -20.78
N GLY A 243 -7.65 6.68 -19.81
CA GLY A 243 -7.89 5.26 -20.07
C GLY A 243 -6.67 4.57 -20.67
N HIS A 244 -5.48 4.88 -20.16
CA HIS A 244 -4.24 4.17 -20.53
C HIS A 244 -4.27 2.71 -20.05
N SER A 245 -3.37 1.87 -20.57
CA SER A 245 -3.30 0.48 -20.12
C SER A 245 -2.89 0.40 -18.64
N VAL A 246 -3.24 -0.70 -17.99
CA VAL A 246 -2.78 -0.98 -16.62
C VAL A 246 -1.25 -0.94 -16.55
N GLU A 247 -0.55 -1.55 -17.51
CA GLU A 247 0.92 -1.54 -17.58
C GLU A 247 1.51 -0.12 -17.64
N ASP A 248 0.93 0.78 -18.44
CA ASP A 248 1.35 2.20 -18.47
C ASP A 248 1.16 2.86 -17.09
N VAL A 249 0.02 2.62 -16.44
CA VAL A 249 -0.32 3.20 -15.13
C VAL A 249 0.59 2.66 -14.03
N THR A 250 0.83 1.34 -13.98
CA THR A 250 1.80 0.67 -13.10
C THR A 250 3.19 1.28 -13.28
N VAL A 251 3.66 1.47 -14.53
CA VAL A 251 4.96 2.10 -14.82
C VAL A 251 5.04 3.51 -14.25
N VAL A 252 3.98 4.32 -14.36
CA VAL A 252 3.94 5.68 -13.84
C VAL A 252 3.89 5.73 -12.31
N VAL A 253 3.21 4.78 -11.64
CA VAL A 253 3.24 4.67 -10.17
C VAL A 253 4.66 4.36 -9.69
N HIS A 254 5.27 3.26 -10.16
CA HIS A 254 6.54 2.83 -9.59
C HIS A 254 7.74 3.70 -9.98
N ILE A 255 7.80 4.20 -11.22
CA ILE A 255 8.94 5.00 -11.71
C ILE A 255 8.67 6.51 -11.57
N GLY A 256 7.45 6.96 -11.85
CA GLY A 256 7.08 8.37 -11.77
C GLY A 256 6.82 8.87 -10.34
N VAL A 257 6.27 8.02 -9.48
CA VAL A 257 5.89 8.40 -8.11
C VAL A 257 6.80 7.74 -7.06
N HIS A 258 6.90 6.41 -7.01
CA HIS A 258 7.56 5.71 -5.89
C HIS A 258 9.08 5.90 -5.90
N GLU A 259 9.75 5.66 -7.03
CA GLU A 259 11.19 5.90 -7.17
C GLU A 259 11.56 7.36 -6.84
N LYS A 260 10.67 8.30 -7.14
CA LYS A 260 10.87 9.74 -6.90
C LYS A 260 10.58 10.19 -5.48
N LEU A 261 9.56 9.65 -4.82
CA LEU A 261 9.32 9.84 -3.39
C LEU A 261 10.50 9.27 -2.58
N ARG A 262 11.00 8.10 -2.96
CA ARG A 262 12.21 7.47 -2.41
C ARG A 262 13.45 8.35 -2.57
N GLU A 263 13.71 8.87 -3.77
CA GLU A 263 14.84 9.76 -4.06
C GLU A 263 14.74 11.11 -3.32
N ALA A 264 13.53 11.63 -3.06
CA ALA A 264 13.31 12.93 -2.43
C ALA A 264 13.30 12.88 -0.89
N TYR A 265 12.64 11.88 -0.29
CA TYR A 265 12.37 11.81 1.16
C TYR A 265 13.11 10.68 1.87
N GLY A 266 13.98 9.95 1.17
CA GLY A 266 14.81 8.89 1.76
C GLY A 266 14.01 7.69 2.25
N LEU A 267 12.86 7.40 1.61
CA LEU A 267 12.02 6.26 1.98
C LEU A 267 12.80 4.94 1.83
N GLU A 268 12.74 4.07 2.82
CA GLU A 268 13.35 2.73 2.73
C GLU A 268 12.37 1.74 2.09
N ILE A 269 12.90 0.79 1.30
CA ILE A 269 12.12 -0.30 0.71
C ILE A 269 12.19 -1.50 1.65
N GLU A 270 11.03 -2.07 1.96
CA GLU A 270 10.91 -3.18 2.89
C GLU A 270 11.72 -4.40 2.42
N GLY A 271 12.32 -5.13 3.36
CA GLY A 271 13.22 -6.26 3.06
C GLY A 271 14.60 -5.87 2.51
N HIS A 272 14.82 -4.61 2.08
CA HIS A 272 16.14 -4.14 1.63
C HIS A 272 16.99 -3.52 2.75
N ALA A 273 16.96 -4.14 3.94
CA ALA A 273 17.77 -3.76 5.09
C ALA A 273 19.24 -3.54 4.70
N THR A 274 19.72 -2.31 4.89
CA THR A 274 21.08 -1.90 4.56
C THR A 274 22.04 -2.54 5.56
N SER A 275 22.59 -3.70 5.20
CA SER A 275 23.71 -4.30 5.91
C SER A 275 24.96 -3.45 5.70
N GLU A 276 25.06 -2.34 6.43
CA GLU A 276 26.35 -1.68 6.67
C GLU A 276 27.25 -2.73 7.33
N GLU A 277 28.22 -3.26 6.56
CA GLU A 277 29.21 -4.18 7.09
C GLU A 277 30.09 -3.41 8.09
N GLU A 278 29.69 -3.43 9.36
CA GLU A 278 30.51 -3.04 10.48
C GLU A 278 31.76 -3.92 10.45
N SER A 279 32.84 -3.38 9.84
CA SER A 279 34.14 -4.04 9.65
C SER A 279 34.90 -4.08 10.99
N GLY A 280 34.24 -4.68 11.96
CA GLY A 280 34.59 -4.75 13.36
C GLY A 280 35.44 -5.96 13.69
N ASP A 281 36.75 -5.74 13.63
CA ASP A 281 37.73 -6.27 14.58
C ASP A 281 38.22 -7.73 14.43
N HIS A 282 39.47 -7.94 14.90
CA HIS A 282 40.06 -9.19 15.45
C HIS A 282 39.95 -10.53 14.64
N MET A 283 41.00 -11.35 14.46
CA MET A 283 42.28 -11.56 15.17
C MET A 283 43.35 -12.14 14.22
N ASP A 284 44.62 -12.26 14.66
CA ASP A 284 45.26 -13.58 14.86
C ASP A 284 46.58 -13.47 15.68
N GLU A 285 46.61 -14.01 16.90
CA GLU A 285 47.86 -14.22 17.67
C GLU A 285 48.39 -15.66 17.45
N GLY A 286 48.85 -15.92 16.23
CA GLY A 286 49.37 -17.23 15.81
C GLY A 286 50.73 -17.60 16.39
N ALA A 287 50.79 -18.02 17.66
CA ALA A 287 52.00 -18.57 18.27
C ALA A 287 52.29 -20.01 17.79
N MET A 288 53.50 -20.27 17.29
CA MET A 288 54.06 -21.62 17.08
C MET A 288 55.52 -21.69 17.51
N ASP A 289 55.94 -22.90 17.93
CA ASP A 289 57.03 -23.09 18.89
C ASP A 289 58.11 -24.07 18.39
N ASP A 290 59.34 -23.80 18.84
CA ASP A 290 60.49 -24.69 19.06
C ASP A 290 61.20 -25.51 17.93
N HIS A 291 62.52 -25.72 18.15
CA HIS A 291 63.49 -26.66 17.52
C HIS A 291 63.74 -26.59 15.99
N MET A 292 64.95 -26.72 15.42
CA MET A 292 66.37 -26.93 15.86
C MET A 292 67.28 -26.43 14.69
N GLU A 293 68.63 -26.46 14.63
CA GLU A 293 69.74 -27.09 15.38
C GLU A 293 70.95 -26.06 15.38
N GLY A 294 72.28 -26.32 15.46
CA GLY A 294 73.07 -27.57 15.52
C GLY A 294 74.60 -27.46 15.32
N GLN A 295 75.26 -26.28 15.37
CA GLN A 295 76.74 -26.17 15.32
C GLN A 295 77.30 -24.83 15.82
#